data_AF-A0AAW2ML47-F1
#
_entry.id   AF-A0AAW2ML47-F1
#
_cell.length_a   1.000
_cell.length_b   1.000
_cell.length_c   1.000
_cell.angle_alpha   90.00
_cell.angle_beta   90.00
_cell.angle_gamma   90.00
#
_symmetry.space_group_name_H-M   'P 1'
#
loop_
_entity.id
_entity.type
_entity.pdbx_description
1 polymer ?
#
loop_
_entity_poly.entity_id
_entity_poly.type
_entity_poly.pdbx_seq_one_letter_code
_entity_poly.pdbx_strand_id
1 'polypeptide(L)'
;MAATNLPRSLLLLLLHLSLLLQVSGIGINYGTMGNNLPQPKRVAQLLQSTLINKVKIYDTNPEILEAFANTGVDLIVAVENSQVANITSSPSAAEEWFTSRIAPFIPATSIVTIAVGNEYLSADGDKLDHNALVRAMQNLHAVLVAHGLDRKIKVTTPHSMALLASSFPPSASTFAAMLVPQ
;
A
#
# COMPACT_ATOMS: atom_id res chain seq x y z
N MET A 1 -16.98 -20.08 -49.11
CA MET A 1 -16.46 -19.40 -47.90
C MET A 1 -15.60 -20.40 -47.15
N ALA A 2 -14.27 -20.30 -47.24
CA ALA A 2 -13.35 -21.24 -46.60
C ALA A 2 -13.04 -20.77 -45.18
N ALA A 3 -13.38 -21.59 -44.18
CA ALA A 3 -13.00 -21.34 -42.80
C ALA A 3 -11.48 -21.61 -42.65
N THR A 4 -10.72 -20.55 -42.39
CA THR A 4 -9.29 -20.65 -42.11
C THR A 4 -9.08 -21.23 -40.73
N ASN A 5 -8.71 -22.51 -40.64
CA ASN A 5 -8.34 -23.16 -39.39
C ASN A 5 -6.98 -22.60 -38.92
N LEU A 6 -6.98 -21.88 -37.80
CA LEU A 6 -5.74 -21.40 -37.19
C LEU A 6 -4.88 -22.61 -36.78
N PRO A 7 -3.61 -22.71 -37.22
CA PRO A 7 -2.80 -23.89 -36.95
C PRO A 7 -2.60 -24.08 -35.44
N ARG A 8 -2.76 -25.31 -34.97
CA ARG A 8 -2.71 -25.69 -33.54
C ARG A 8 -1.41 -25.20 -32.86
N SER A 9 -0.31 -25.19 -33.59
CA SER A 9 0.99 -24.67 -33.14
C SER A 9 0.98 -23.15 -32.91
N LEU A 10 0.25 -22.39 -33.73
CA LEU A 10 0.09 -20.94 -33.55
C LEU A 10 -0.81 -20.62 -32.35
N LEU A 11 -1.87 -21.42 -32.14
CA LEU A 11 -2.71 -21.30 -30.94
C LEU A 11 -1.91 -21.63 -29.67
N LEU A 12 -1.09 -22.68 -29.69
CA LEU A 12 -0.22 -23.06 -28.56
C LEU A 12 0.87 -22.00 -28.31
N LEU A 13 1.44 -21.41 -29.36
CA LEU A 13 2.41 -20.31 -29.26
C LEU A 13 1.76 -19.05 -28.66
N LEU A 14 0.55 -18.69 -29.10
CA LEU A 14 -0.21 -17.56 -28.54
C LEU A 14 -0.57 -17.81 -27.06
N LEU A 15 -0.94 -19.05 -26.69
CA LEU A 15 -1.18 -19.44 -25.30
C LEU A 15 0.10 -19.31 -24.45
N HIS A 16 1.24 -19.82 -24.94
CA HIS A 16 2.52 -19.69 -24.26
C HIS A 16 2.97 -18.24 -24.13
N LEU A 17 2.77 -17.41 -25.16
CA LEU A 17 3.10 -15.99 -25.13
C LEU A 17 2.20 -15.21 -24.16
N SER A 18 0.92 -15.58 -24.04
CA SER A 18 0.00 -14.98 -23.05
C SER A 18 0.36 -15.34 -21.60
N LEU A 19 0.97 -16.50 -21.37
CA LEU A 19 1.49 -16.93 -20.07
C LEU A 19 2.82 -16.23 -19.72
N LEU A 20 3.63 -15.87 -20.72
CA LEU A 20 4.91 -15.16 -20.54
C LEU A 20 4.75 -13.65 -20.29
N LEU A 21 3.60 -13.07 -20.63
CA LEU A 21 3.33 -11.62 -20.55
C LEU A 21 2.68 -11.15 -19.24
N GLN A 22 2.50 -12.02 -18.24
CA GLN A 22 1.93 -11.58 -16.97
C GLN A 22 3.01 -11.02 -16.04
N VAL A 23 3.44 -9.78 -16.29
CA VAL A 23 3.89 -8.94 -15.16
C VAL A 23 2.66 -8.76 -14.27
N SER A 24 2.62 -9.49 -13.16
CA SER A 24 1.55 -9.40 -12.18
C SER A 24 1.72 -8.10 -11.38
N GLY A 25 1.26 -6.99 -11.96
CA GLY A 25 1.11 -5.68 -11.32
C GLY A 25 2.41 -4.86 -11.22
N ILE A 26 2.50 -3.76 -11.98
CA ILE A 26 3.46 -2.69 -11.73
C ILE A 26 2.77 -1.65 -10.83
N GLY A 27 3.46 -1.21 -9.78
CA GLY A 27 3.03 -0.11 -8.94
C GLY A 27 4.04 1.03 -8.91
N ILE A 28 3.58 2.22 -8.50
CA ILE A 28 4.43 3.39 -8.30
C ILE A 28 4.20 4.01 -6.92
N ASN A 29 5.18 4.78 -6.46
CA ASN A 29 5.00 5.70 -5.35
C ASN A 29 4.60 7.07 -5.90
N TYR A 30 3.47 7.61 -5.47
CA TYR A 30 3.03 8.97 -5.82
C TYR A 30 3.44 9.94 -4.70
N GLY A 31 4.65 10.48 -4.83
CA GLY A 31 5.15 11.53 -3.95
C GLY A 31 4.64 12.91 -4.34
N THR A 32 4.29 13.73 -3.35
CA THR A 32 3.71 15.07 -3.53
C THR A 32 4.64 16.21 -3.12
N MET A 33 5.86 15.90 -2.68
CA MET A 33 6.89 16.88 -2.31
C MET A 33 7.55 17.46 -3.57
N GLY A 34 6.84 18.36 -4.25
CA GLY A 34 7.31 19.08 -5.43
C GLY A 34 6.45 20.32 -5.70
N ASN A 35 6.99 21.31 -6.42
CA ASN A 35 6.35 22.61 -6.64
C ASN A 35 5.76 22.80 -8.05
N ASN A 36 5.85 21.79 -8.91
CA ASN A 36 5.41 21.82 -10.30
C ASN A 36 4.67 20.53 -10.72
N LEU A 37 4.11 19.81 -9.75
CA LEU A 37 3.44 18.54 -10.00
C LEU A 37 2.05 18.75 -10.64
N PRO A 38 1.59 17.83 -11.50
CA PRO A 38 0.22 17.86 -12.01
C PRO A 38 -0.80 17.67 -10.89
N GLN A 39 -2.02 18.20 -11.09
CA GLN A 39 -3.14 17.98 -10.17
C GLN A 39 -3.47 16.48 -10.04
N PRO A 40 -3.96 16.00 -8.87
CA PRO A 40 -4.23 14.58 -8.64
C PRO A 40 -5.14 13.93 -9.70
N LYS A 41 -6.18 14.64 -10.16
CA LYS A 41 -7.07 14.15 -11.23
C LYS A 41 -6.32 13.90 -12.55
N ARG A 42 -5.34 14.74 -12.89
CA ARG A 42 -4.51 14.56 -14.08
C ARG A 42 -3.57 13.38 -13.92
N VAL A 43 -3.03 13.16 -12.73
CA VAL A 43 -2.22 11.97 -12.40
C VAL A 43 -3.06 10.69 -12.52
N ALA A 44 -4.25 10.65 -11.94
CA ALA A 44 -5.16 9.50 -12.04
C ALA A 44 -5.50 9.16 -13.50
N GLN A 45 -5.84 10.17 -14.32
CA GLN A 45 -6.08 10.00 -15.76
C GLN A 45 -4.85 9.49 -16.51
N LEU A 46 -3.66 10.01 -16.18
CA LEU A 46 -2.41 9.52 -16.77
C LEU A 46 -2.24 8.04 -16.46
N LEU A 47 -2.41 7.61 -15.21
CA LEU A 47 -2.22 6.21 -14.83
C LEU A 47 -3.23 5.28 -15.50
N GLN A 48 -4.50 5.71 -15.66
CA GLN A 48 -5.50 4.95 -16.43
C GLN A 48 -5.12 4.75 -17.91
N SER A 49 -4.23 5.57 -18.47
CA SER A 49 -3.70 5.38 -19.83
C SER A 49 -2.48 4.43 -19.89
N THR A 50 -2.07 3.86 -18.76
CA THR A 50 -0.90 2.97 -18.64
C THR A 50 -1.28 1.58 -18.11
N LEU A 51 -0.29 0.71 -17.96
CA LEU A 51 -0.44 -0.61 -17.31
C LEU A 51 -0.29 -0.54 -15.77
N ILE A 52 -0.03 0.64 -15.20
CA ILE A 52 0.12 0.82 -13.75
C ILE A 52 -1.26 0.77 -13.11
N ASN A 53 -1.46 -0.18 -12.19
CA ASN A 53 -2.74 -0.37 -11.49
C ASN A 53 -2.61 -0.34 -9.97
N LYS A 54 -1.44 0.02 -9.43
CA LYS A 54 -1.16 0.14 -8.00
C LYS A 54 -0.40 1.42 -7.71
N VAL A 55 -0.82 2.15 -6.69
CA VAL A 55 -0.17 3.38 -6.25
C VAL A 55 -0.04 3.39 -4.74
N LYS A 56 1.16 3.70 -4.24
CA LYS A 56 1.35 4.08 -2.83
C LYS A 56 1.39 5.59 -2.71
N ILE A 57 0.56 6.14 -1.82
CA ILE A 57 0.66 7.51 -1.33
C ILE A 57 1.21 7.52 0.10
N TYR A 58 1.73 8.67 0.55
CA TYR A 58 2.45 8.79 1.83
C TYR A 58 1.60 9.40 2.95
N ASP A 59 0.31 9.58 2.71
CA ASP A 59 -0.68 10.15 3.63
C ASP A 59 -2.09 9.62 3.25
N THR A 60 -3.12 10.32 3.71
CA THR A 60 -4.52 10.14 3.29
C THR A 60 -5.08 11.44 2.70
N ASN A 61 -4.38 12.05 1.73
CA ASN A 61 -4.81 13.30 1.11
C ASN A 61 -6.17 13.14 0.40
N PRO A 62 -7.22 13.89 0.80
CA PRO A 62 -8.57 13.72 0.27
C PRO A 62 -8.66 14.03 -1.23
N GLU A 63 -7.91 15.00 -1.74
CA GLU A 63 -7.93 15.34 -3.17
C GLU A 63 -7.37 14.21 -4.03
N ILE A 64 -6.38 13.46 -3.51
CA ILE A 64 -5.85 12.29 -4.19
C ILE A 64 -6.84 11.13 -4.11
N LEU A 65 -7.39 10.85 -2.92
CA LEU A 65 -8.36 9.77 -2.76
C LEU A 65 -9.58 9.98 -3.67
N GLU A 66 -10.14 11.19 -3.71
CA GLU A 66 -11.24 11.54 -4.62
C GLU A 66 -10.86 11.42 -6.11
N ALA A 67 -9.65 11.86 -6.49
CA ALA A 67 -9.18 11.76 -7.86
C ALA A 67 -9.07 10.31 -8.37
N PHE A 68 -8.83 9.36 -7.47
CA PHE A 68 -8.70 7.94 -7.78
C PHE A 68 -10.03 7.17 -7.67
N ALA A 69 -11.13 7.82 -7.28
CA ALA A 69 -12.44 7.20 -7.26
C ALA A 69 -12.86 6.65 -8.63
N ASN A 70 -13.37 5.42 -8.66
CA ASN A 70 -13.82 4.68 -9.83
C ASN A 70 -12.76 4.48 -10.92
N THR A 71 -11.48 4.65 -10.60
CA THR A 71 -10.40 4.46 -11.58
C THR A 71 -10.01 3.00 -11.80
N GLY A 72 -10.31 2.14 -10.83
CA GLY A 72 -9.84 0.74 -10.79
C GLY A 72 -8.38 0.59 -10.37
N VAL A 73 -7.69 1.67 -9.99
CA VAL A 73 -6.32 1.63 -9.47
C VAL A 73 -6.35 1.38 -7.97
N ASP A 74 -5.58 0.39 -7.52
CA ASP A 74 -5.43 0.04 -6.11
C ASP A 74 -4.51 1.03 -5.39
N LEU A 75 -4.94 1.52 -4.23
CA LEU A 75 -4.19 2.43 -3.38
C LEU A 75 -3.68 1.73 -2.11
N ILE A 76 -2.40 1.95 -1.86
CA ILE A 76 -1.78 1.83 -0.54
C ILE A 76 -1.74 3.25 0.04
N VAL A 77 -2.44 3.48 1.13
CA VAL A 77 -2.42 4.76 1.87
C VAL A 77 -1.54 4.62 3.10
N ALA A 78 -1.04 5.72 3.64
CA ALA A 78 -0.16 5.67 4.80
C ALA A 78 -0.71 6.46 5.99
N VAL A 79 -0.48 5.92 7.19
CA VAL A 79 -0.50 6.68 8.44
C VAL A 79 0.85 7.36 8.57
N GLU A 80 0.88 8.68 8.72
CA GLU A 80 2.11 9.42 8.95
C GLU A 80 2.73 9.07 10.31
N ASN A 81 4.06 9.06 10.44
CA ASN A 81 4.75 8.69 11.69
C ASN A 81 4.23 9.49 12.90
N SER A 82 3.86 10.77 12.70
CA SER A 82 3.32 11.65 13.73
C SER A 82 1.92 11.26 14.24
N GLN A 83 1.15 10.48 13.48
CA GLN A 83 -0.19 10.03 13.84
C GLN A 83 -0.19 8.71 14.62
N VAL A 84 0.91 7.94 14.57
CA VAL A 84 0.99 6.61 15.19
C VAL A 84 0.72 6.66 16.70
N ALA A 85 1.25 7.66 17.40
CA ALA A 85 1.01 7.84 18.84
C ALA A 85 -0.47 8.08 19.16
N ASN A 86 -1.17 8.88 18.34
CA ASN A 86 -2.59 9.14 18.53
C ASN A 86 -3.43 7.88 18.32
N ILE A 87 -3.19 7.16 17.22
CA ILE A 87 -3.91 5.92 16.89
C ILE A 87 -3.67 4.83 17.96
N THR A 88 -2.48 4.84 18.59
CA THR A 88 -2.15 3.95 19.70
C THR A 88 -2.93 4.26 20.97
N SER A 89 -3.29 5.54 21.20
CA SER A 89 -3.79 6.01 22.49
C SER A 89 -5.07 5.32 22.95
N SER A 90 -5.95 4.94 22.00
CA SER A 90 -7.17 4.21 22.28
C SER A 90 -7.77 3.58 21.01
N PRO A 91 -8.60 2.53 21.13
CA PRO A 91 -9.39 2.03 20.01
C PRO A 91 -10.26 3.10 19.35
N SER A 92 -10.83 4.03 20.14
CA SER A 92 -11.65 5.13 19.62
C SER A 92 -10.86 6.10 18.74
N ALA A 93 -9.59 6.36 19.06
CA ALA A 93 -8.74 7.20 18.22
C ALA A 93 -8.44 6.55 16.85
N ALA A 94 -8.31 5.23 16.81
CA ALA A 94 -8.16 4.50 15.55
C ALA A 94 -9.46 4.51 14.73
N GLU A 95 -10.62 4.36 15.39
CA GLU A 95 -11.94 4.48 14.75
C GLU A 95 -12.16 5.88 14.16
N GLU A 96 -11.80 6.93 14.90
CA GLU A 96 -11.89 8.32 14.45
C GLU A 96 -10.98 8.57 13.24
N TRP A 97 -9.73 8.09 13.29
CA TRP A 97 -8.82 8.18 12.16
C TRP A 97 -9.39 7.45 10.94
N PHE A 98 -9.91 6.23 11.08
CA PHE A 98 -10.49 5.49 9.97
C PHE A 98 -11.73 6.20 9.39
N THR A 99 -12.64 6.64 10.25
CA THR A 99 -13.90 7.28 9.85
C THR A 99 -13.67 8.62 9.15
N SER A 100 -12.63 9.36 9.54
CA SER A 100 -12.29 10.65 8.93
C SER A 100 -11.42 10.51 7.68
N ARG A 101 -10.52 9.53 7.62
CA ARG A 101 -9.47 9.44 6.58
C ARG A 101 -9.72 8.38 5.51
N ILE A 102 -10.49 7.34 5.79
CA ILE A 102 -10.66 6.18 4.91
C ILE A 102 -12.11 5.96 4.51
N ALA A 103 -13.02 5.89 5.50
CA ALA A 103 -14.42 5.57 5.28
C ALA A 103 -15.13 6.45 4.21
N PRO A 104 -14.87 7.76 4.10
CA PRO A 104 -15.56 8.60 3.12
C PRO A 104 -15.24 8.26 1.65
N PHE A 105 -14.12 7.58 1.40
CA PHE A 105 -13.61 7.36 0.04
C PHE A 105 -13.91 5.97 -0.49
N ILE A 106 -14.27 5.01 0.37
CA ILE A 106 -14.62 3.64 -0.01
C ILE A 106 -16.15 3.49 -0.20
N PRO A 107 -16.62 2.64 -1.13
CA PRO A 107 -15.87 1.75 -2.01
C PRO A 107 -15.45 2.40 -3.34
N ALA A 108 -15.77 3.68 -3.58
CA ALA A 108 -15.49 4.33 -4.86
C ALA A 108 -13.98 4.31 -5.17
N THR A 109 -13.14 4.54 -4.16
CA THR A 109 -11.68 4.45 -4.25
C THR A 109 -11.23 3.06 -3.79
N SER A 110 -10.43 2.36 -4.60
CA SER A 110 -9.90 1.03 -4.25
C SER A 110 -8.75 1.19 -3.26
N ILE A 111 -9.04 1.32 -1.96
CA ILE A 111 -8.01 1.30 -0.91
C ILE A 111 -7.82 -0.16 -0.49
N VAL A 112 -6.62 -0.72 -0.71
CA VAL A 112 -6.33 -2.14 -0.45
C VAL A 112 -5.36 -2.35 0.72
N THR A 113 -4.64 -1.32 1.13
CA THR A 113 -3.67 -1.42 2.24
C THR A 113 -3.53 -0.09 2.98
N ILE A 114 -3.45 -0.19 4.31
CA ILE A 114 -3.04 0.90 5.22
C ILE A 114 -1.62 0.56 5.69
N ALA A 115 -0.65 1.37 5.27
CA ALA A 115 0.73 1.31 5.70
C ALA A 115 0.92 2.19 6.95
N VAL A 116 1.14 1.60 8.11
CA VAL A 116 1.31 2.32 9.37
C VAL A 116 2.74 2.81 9.50
N GLY A 117 2.93 4.13 9.41
CA GLY A 117 4.25 4.76 9.39
C GLY A 117 5.02 4.53 8.09
N ASN A 118 6.19 5.14 8.02
CA ASN A 118 7.19 4.89 6.98
C ASN A 118 8.58 4.77 7.61
N GLU A 119 9.18 3.58 7.50
CA GLU A 119 10.48 3.26 8.10
C GLU A 119 10.53 3.52 9.62
N TYR A 120 9.37 3.38 10.29
CA TYR A 120 9.14 3.86 11.65
C TYR A 120 10.17 3.35 12.67
N LEU A 121 10.59 2.08 12.57
CA LEU A 121 11.54 1.44 13.49
C LEU A 121 13.01 1.88 13.29
N SER A 122 13.30 2.61 12.22
CA SER A 122 14.63 3.20 11.94
C SER A 122 14.57 4.71 11.81
N ALA A 123 13.38 5.30 11.95
CA ALA A 123 13.16 6.74 11.82
C ALA A 123 13.57 7.46 13.10
N ASP A 124 14.03 8.71 12.95
CA ASP A 124 14.33 9.64 14.04
C ASP A 124 15.31 9.16 15.12
N GLY A 125 16.21 8.22 14.79
CA GLY A 125 17.28 7.76 15.68
C GLY A 125 16.77 7.17 16.99
N ASP A 126 15.84 6.22 16.89
CA ASP A 126 15.23 5.45 18.00
C ASP A 126 14.31 6.25 18.95
N LYS A 127 13.90 7.47 18.57
CA LYS A 127 13.00 8.29 19.40
C LYS A 127 11.54 7.83 19.39
N LEU A 128 11.16 7.00 18.44
CA LEU A 128 9.77 6.57 18.25
C LEU A 128 9.49 5.30 19.07
N ASP A 129 8.31 5.24 19.71
CA ASP A 129 7.91 4.07 20.50
C ASP A 129 7.60 2.88 19.59
N HIS A 130 8.50 1.90 19.55
CA HIS A 130 8.33 0.67 18.76
C HIS A 130 7.05 -0.10 19.13
N ASN A 131 6.63 -0.06 20.40
CA ASN A 131 5.38 -0.69 20.84
C ASN A 131 4.14 0.09 20.39
N ALA A 132 4.27 1.40 20.15
CA ALA A 132 3.18 2.18 19.57
C ALA A 132 2.87 1.73 18.14
N LEU A 133 3.89 1.39 17.34
CA LEU A 133 3.66 0.88 15.99
C LEU A 133 2.78 -0.39 15.99
N VAL A 134 3.14 -1.38 16.81
CA VAL A 134 2.39 -2.63 16.91
C VAL A 134 0.96 -2.39 17.39
N ARG A 135 0.78 -1.57 18.44
CA ARG A 135 -0.55 -1.24 18.99
C ARG A 135 -1.41 -0.46 17.99
N ALA A 136 -0.83 0.49 17.26
CA ALA A 136 -1.55 1.21 16.21
C ALA A 136 -2.03 0.26 15.10
N MET A 137 -1.18 -0.68 14.67
CA MET A 137 -1.58 -1.70 13.69
C MET A 137 -2.70 -2.61 14.21
N GLN A 138 -2.63 -3.03 15.48
CA GLN A 138 -3.68 -3.83 16.11
C GLN A 138 -5.01 -3.08 16.20
N ASN A 139 -4.98 -1.81 16.63
CA ASN A 139 -6.18 -0.97 16.72
C ASN A 139 -6.82 -0.78 15.33
N LEU A 140 -6.03 -0.44 14.31
CA LEU A 140 -6.53 -0.28 12.94
C LEU A 140 -7.06 -1.58 12.35
N HIS A 141 -6.41 -2.72 12.64
CA HIS A 141 -6.93 -4.01 12.20
C HIS A 141 -8.28 -4.33 12.87
N ALA A 142 -8.42 -4.05 14.17
CA ALA A 142 -9.69 -4.24 14.89
C ALA A 142 -10.82 -3.39 14.30
N VAL A 143 -10.53 -2.14 13.92
CA VAL A 143 -11.47 -1.27 13.19
C VAL A 143 -11.90 -1.92 11.88
N LEU A 144 -10.95 -2.40 11.07
CA LEU A 144 -11.28 -3.08 9.81
C LEU A 144 -12.14 -4.34 10.01
N VAL A 145 -11.90 -5.11 11.08
CA VAL A 145 -12.74 -6.26 11.44
C VAL A 145 -14.16 -5.82 11.81
N ALA A 146 -14.29 -4.77 12.63
CA ALA A 146 -15.60 -4.25 13.04
C ALA A 146 -16.44 -3.76 11.85
N HIS A 147 -15.79 -3.23 10.81
CA HIS A 147 -16.44 -2.78 9.57
C HIS A 147 -16.53 -3.88 8.49
N GLY A 148 -16.07 -5.11 8.75
CA GLY A 148 -16.09 -6.22 7.78
C GLY A 148 -15.17 -6.02 6.56
N LEU A 149 -14.11 -5.23 6.73
CA LEU A 149 -13.16 -4.83 5.68
C LEU A 149 -11.80 -5.53 5.79
N ASP A 150 -11.51 -6.26 6.86
CA ASP A 150 -10.23 -6.95 7.14
C ASP A 150 -9.77 -7.91 6.02
N ARG A 151 -10.73 -8.45 5.26
CA ARG A 151 -10.43 -9.29 4.08
C ARG A 151 -10.01 -8.49 2.86
N LYS A 152 -10.47 -7.24 2.72
CA LYS A 152 -10.24 -6.36 1.56
C LYS A 152 -9.08 -5.39 1.78
N ILE A 153 -8.95 -4.85 2.99
CA ILE A 153 -7.94 -3.87 3.36
C ILE A 153 -6.97 -4.53 4.34
N LYS A 154 -5.68 -4.53 4.00
CA LYS A 154 -4.63 -5.07 4.87
C LYS A 154 -3.92 -3.96 5.64
N VAL A 155 -3.52 -4.24 6.86
CA VAL A 155 -2.67 -3.35 7.66
C VAL A 155 -1.26 -3.90 7.64
N THR A 156 -0.29 -3.05 7.33
CA THR A 156 1.14 -3.41 7.30
C THR A 156 1.98 -2.20 7.72
N THR A 157 3.30 -2.34 7.76
CA THR A 157 4.24 -1.23 7.92
C THR A 157 5.43 -1.43 6.99
N PRO A 158 5.86 -0.39 6.24
CA PRO A 158 7.03 -0.48 5.39
C PRO A 158 8.30 -0.21 6.22
N HIS A 159 9.30 -1.08 6.04
CA HIS A 159 10.57 -1.03 6.76
C HIS A 159 11.74 -0.66 5.85
N SER A 160 12.71 0.06 6.42
CA SER A 160 14.03 0.23 5.79
C SER A 160 14.84 -1.05 5.90
N MET A 161 15.78 -1.26 4.98
CA MET A 161 16.79 -2.32 5.07
C MET A 161 17.72 -2.14 6.28
N ALA A 162 17.74 -0.96 6.91
CA ALA A 162 18.50 -0.67 8.13
C ALA A 162 18.12 -1.57 9.33
N LEU A 163 16.97 -2.27 9.27
CA LEU A 163 16.56 -3.20 10.32
C LEU A 163 17.30 -4.54 10.27
N LEU A 164 18.06 -4.84 9.21
CA LEU A 164 18.82 -6.09 9.12
C LEU A 164 20.18 -5.97 9.81
N ALA A 165 20.54 -6.96 10.62
CA ALA A 165 21.89 -7.10 11.19
C ALA A 165 22.91 -7.58 10.15
N SER A 166 22.45 -8.45 9.25
CA SER A 166 23.19 -8.96 8.10
C SER A 166 22.23 -9.12 6.92
N SER A 167 22.72 -8.83 5.72
CA SER A 167 21.97 -8.98 4.47
C SER A 167 22.65 -9.93 3.47
N PHE A 168 23.83 -10.47 3.81
CA PHE A 168 24.57 -11.37 2.95
C PHE A 168 25.26 -12.52 3.72
N PRO A 169 25.15 -13.78 3.24
CA PRO A 169 24.23 -14.21 2.18
C PRO A 169 22.76 -14.04 2.61
N PRO A 170 21.80 -13.96 1.66
CA PRO A 170 20.38 -13.80 2.02
C PRO A 170 19.88 -14.86 3.03
N SER A 171 20.38 -16.09 2.94
CA SER A 171 20.06 -17.18 3.87
C SER A 171 20.53 -16.96 5.32
N ALA A 172 21.44 -16.01 5.54
CA ALA A 172 21.96 -15.64 6.87
C ALA A 172 21.37 -14.31 7.38
N SER A 173 20.37 -13.75 6.70
CA SER A 173 19.80 -12.45 7.08
C SER A 173 18.98 -12.56 8.36
N THR A 174 19.21 -11.65 9.30
CA THR A 174 18.46 -11.55 10.56
C THR A 174 18.10 -10.10 10.85
N PHE A 175 17.05 -9.88 11.64
CA PHE A 175 16.78 -8.55 12.19
C PHE A 175 17.86 -8.16 13.21
N ALA A 176 18.14 -6.85 13.33
CA ALA A 176 18.99 -6.29 14.36
C ALA A 176 18.51 -6.72 15.76
N ALA A 177 19.42 -7.13 16.63
CA ALA A 177 19.10 -7.69 17.95
C ALA A 177 18.23 -6.76 18.81
N MET A 178 18.38 -5.44 18.64
CA MET A 178 17.58 -4.42 19.33
C MET A 178 16.07 -4.42 18.96
N LEU A 179 15.70 -5.12 17.89
CA LEU A 179 14.32 -5.23 17.40
C LEU A 179 13.67 -6.58 17.74
N VAL A 180 14.44 -7.51 18.32
CA VAL A 180 13.92 -8.82 18.74
C VAL A 180 13.24 -8.64 20.10
N PRO A 181 12.00 -9.12 20.30
CA PRO A 181 11.36 -9.12 21.61
C PRO A 181 12.25 -9.80 22.65
N GLN A 182 12.46 -9.13 23.80
CA GLN A 182 13.16 -9.71 24.94
C GLN A 182 12.26 -10.70 25.70
#